data_AF-A0A1F3INL8-F1
#
_entry.id   AF-A0A1F3INL8-F1
#
_cell.length_a   1.000
_cell.length_b   1.000
_cell.length_c   1.000
_cell.angle_alpha   90.00
_cell.angle_beta   90.00
_cell.angle_gamma   90.00
#
_symmetry.space_group_name_H-M   'P 1'
#
loop_
_entity.id
_entity.type
_entity.pdbx_description
1 polymer ?
#
loop_
_entity_poly.entity_id
_entity_poly.type
_entity_poly.pdbx_seq_one_letter_code
_entity_poly.pdbx_strand_id
1 'polypeptide(L)'
;MSRPNCYIREKGGKVKFRKEKFMEDMITEGVEKLTLHECRPVKKSKLIYCRIYQGEFEKCDCGQSCEQYMPGNGVSGVCIHRLFIYRPFRKVQLTRSGKISILK
;
A
#
# COMPACT_ATOMS: atom_id res chain seq x y z
N MET A 1 6.37 -16.99 -0.90
CA MET A 1 5.07 -16.49 -1.41
C MET A 1 5.25 -15.07 -1.93
N SER A 2 4.94 -14.79 -3.20
CA SER A 2 4.92 -13.41 -3.72
C SER A 2 3.85 -12.62 -2.97
N ARG A 3 4.20 -11.41 -2.50
CA ARG A 3 3.23 -10.54 -1.84
C ARG A 3 2.15 -10.12 -2.82
N PRO A 4 0.87 -10.09 -2.43
CA PRO A 4 -0.20 -9.64 -3.32
C PRO A 4 0.03 -8.18 -3.74
N ASN A 5 -0.25 -7.89 -5.01
CA ASN A 5 -0.14 -6.54 -5.56
C ASN A 5 -1.14 -5.60 -4.88
N CYS A 6 -0.71 -4.37 -4.59
CA CYS A 6 -1.57 -3.30 -4.09
C CYS A 6 -1.81 -2.27 -5.19
N TYR A 7 -2.91 -1.52 -5.10
CA TYR A 7 -3.30 -0.52 -6.07
C TYR A 7 -3.76 0.78 -5.39
N ILE A 8 -3.65 1.89 -6.10
CA ILE A 8 -4.17 3.21 -5.70
C ILE A 8 -5.02 3.79 -6.83
N ARG A 9 -6.04 4.59 -6.50
CA ARG A 9 -6.79 5.36 -7.51
C ARG A 9 -5.92 6.48 -8.07
N GLU A 10 -6.10 6.79 -9.35
CA GLU A 10 -5.41 7.90 -10.04
C GLU A 10 -5.74 9.27 -9.42
N LYS A 11 -7.00 9.48 -9.02
CA LYS A 11 -7.42 10.71 -8.34
C LYS A 11 -7.11 10.65 -6.84
N GLY A 12 -5.92 11.10 -6.45
CA GLY A 12 -5.61 11.46 -5.07
C GLY A 12 -5.47 10.30 -4.07
N GLY A 13 -5.32 9.06 -4.54
CA GLY A 13 -5.20 7.89 -3.68
C GLY A 13 -3.88 7.86 -2.90
N LYS A 14 -3.84 8.45 -1.70
CA LYS A 14 -2.73 8.25 -0.74
C LYS A 14 -2.77 6.87 -0.07
N VAL A 15 -3.91 6.18 -0.15
CA VAL A 15 -4.16 4.91 0.52
C VAL A 15 -4.16 3.78 -0.49
N LYS A 16 -3.30 2.80 -0.25
CA LYS A 16 -3.21 1.57 -1.05
C LYS A 16 -4.25 0.56 -0.57
N PHE A 17 -4.93 -0.08 -1.51
CA PHE A 17 -5.84 -1.18 -1.23
C PHE A 17 -5.51 -2.38 -2.10
N ARG A 18 -6.07 -3.53 -1.76
CA ARG A 18 -6.05 -4.68 -2.66
C ARG A 18 -7.11 -4.51 -3.74
N LYS A 19 -7.03 -5.30 -4.82
CA LYS A 19 -7.99 -5.22 -5.93
C LYS A 19 -9.43 -5.47 -5.47
N GLU A 20 -9.62 -6.31 -4.45
CA GLU A 20 -10.93 -6.71 -3.95
C GLU A 20 -11.73 -5.50 -3.47
N LYS A 21 -11.08 -4.58 -2.74
CA LYS A 21 -11.72 -3.34 -2.28
C LYS A 21 -12.21 -2.47 -3.44
N PHE A 22 -11.42 -2.37 -4.51
CA PHE A 22 -11.83 -1.64 -5.70
C PHE A 22 -12.94 -2.35 -6.46
N MET A 23 -12.99 -3.69 -6.44
CA MET A 23 -14.10 -4.44 -7.04
C MET A 23 -15.40 -4.22 -6.26
N GLU A 24 -15.36 -4.20 -4.93
CA GLU A 24 -16.51 -3.84 -4.08
C GLU A 24 -17.01 -2.44 -4.43
N ASP A 25 -16.11 -1.46 -4.45
CA ASP A 25 -16.45 -0.08 -4.82
C ASP A 25 -17.05 0.00 -6.24
N MET A 26 -16.50 -0.74 -7.22
CA MET A 26 -17.02 -0.79 -8.59
C MET A 26 -18.43 -1.38 -8.65
N ILE A 27 -18.75 -2.35 -7.80
CA ILE A 27 -20.10 -2.93 -7.71
C ILE A 27 -21.07 -1.90 -7.12
N THR A 28 -20.67 -1.20 -6.06
CA THR A 28 -21.50 -0.16 -5.42
C THR A 28 -21.71 1.06 -6.32
N GLU A 29 -20.65 1.51 -7.01
CA GLU A 29 -20.69 2.68 -7.90
C GLU A 29 -21.25 2.36 -9.30
N GLY A 30 -21.49 1.08 -9.63
CA GLY A 30 -21.94 0.65 -10.95
C GLY A 30 -20.91 0.85 -12.07
N VAL A 31 -19.62 0.90 -11.72
CA VAL A 31 -18.52 1.20 -12.65
C VAL A 31 -18.00 -0.09 -13.30
N GLU A 32 -17.96 -0.12 -14.63
CA GLU A 32 -17.48 -1.31 -15.37
C GLU A 32 -15.94 -1.42 -15.42
N LYS A 33 -15.26 -0.27 -15.47
CA LYS A 33 -13.80 -0.18 -15.63
C LYS A 33 -13.24 0.92 -14.74
N LEU A 34 -12.19 0.60 -14.01
CA LEU A 34 -11.51 1.54 -13.12
C LEU A 34 -10.02 1.61 -13.47
N THR A 35 -9.53 2.83 -13.58
CA THR A 35 -8.11 3.11 -13.82
C THR A 35 -7.38 3.27 -12.50
N LEU A 36 -6.34 2.47 -12.29
CA LEU A 36 -5.57 2.39 -11.05
C LEU A 36 -4.07 2.48 -11.36
N HIS A 37 -3.26 2.71 -10.33
CA HIS A 37 -1.83 2.47 -10.40
C HIS A 37 -1.46 1.25 -9.55
N GLU A 38 -0.77 0.29 -10.15
CA GLU A 38 -0.13 -0.80 -9.42
C GLU A 38 0.99 -0.22 -8.56
N CYS A 39 1.01 -0.57 -7.28
CA CYS A 39 1.99 -0.11 -6.32
C CYS A 39 3.00 -1.21 -6.00
N ARG A 40 4.28 -0.84 -5.97
CA ARG A 40 5.37 -1.77 -5.61
C ARG A 40 6.13 -1.30 -4.38
N PRO A 41 6.59 -2.24 -3.52
CA PRO A 41 7.40 -1.89 -2.38
C PRO A 41 8.76 -1.35 -2.85
N VAL A 42 9.21 -0.25 -2.26
CA VAL A 42 10.52 0.33 -2.54
C VAL A 42 11.60 -0.47 -1.80
N LYS A 43 12.24 -1.41 -2.50
CA LYS A 43 13.20 -2.36 -1.90
C LYS A 43 14.40 -1.69 -1.23
N LYS A 44 14.93 -0.62 -1.84
CA LYS A 44 16.11 0.13 -1.36
C LYS A 44 15.76 1.45 -0.65
N SER A 45 14.54 1.59 -0.12
CA SER A 45 14.19 2.80 0.62
C SER A 45 14.95 2.87 1.95
N LYS A 46 15.49 4.05 2.30
CA LYS A 46 15.92 4.38 3.67
C LYS A 46 14.72 4.70 4.57
N LEU A 47 13.52 4.79 4.00
CA LEU A 47 12.30 5.15 4.69
C LEU A 47 11.39 3.94 4.95
N ILE A 48 10.53 4.06 5.96
CA ILE A 48 9.45 3.15 6.36
C ILE A 48 8.15 3.92 6.48
N TYR A 49 7.02 3.22 6.44
CA TYR A 49 5.73 3.81 6.79
C TYR A 49 5.31 3.35 8.18
N CYS A 50 4.93 4.26 9.07
CA CYS A 50 4.36 3.90 10.38
C CYS A 50 2.83 3.95 10.34
N ARG A 51 2.17 2.84 10.68
CA ARG A 51 0.69 2.77 10.71
C ARG A 51 0.05 3.68 11.76
N ILE A 52 0.73 3.90 12.89
CA ILE A 52 0.20 4.71 14.00
C ILE A 52 0.20 6.19 13.63
N TYR A 53 1.35 6.72 13.22
CA TYR A 53 1.50 8.13 12.86
C TYR A 53 1.12 8.45 11.41
N GLN A 54 0.74 7.44 10.62
CA GLN A 54 0.33 7.54 9.21
C GLN A 54 1.32 8.34 8.33
N GLY A 55 2.63 8.11 8.52
CA GLY A 55 3.69 8.90 7.88
C GLY A 55 4.92 8.08 7.45
N GLU A 56 5.77 8.71 6.64
CA GLU A 56 7.07 8.15 6.22
C GLU A 56 8.18 8.59 7.21
N PHE A 57 8.96 7.64 7.73
CA PHE A 57 10.03 7.84 8.71
C PHE A 57 11.29 7.08 8.30
N GLU A 58 12.43 7.30 8.94
CA GLU A 58 13.66 6.57 8.63
C GLU A 58 13.64 5.12 9.16
N LYS A 59 14.35 4.22 8.46
CA LYS A 59 14.36 2.77 8.73
C LYS A 59 14.97 2.37 10.06
N CYS A 60 15.94 3.14 10.53
CA CYS A 60 16.79 2.78 11.66
C CYS A 60 16.18 3.22 12.99
N ASP A 61 15.43 4.32 12.96
CA ASP A 61 14.72 4.85 14.11
C ASP A 61 13.46 5.54 13.59
N CYS A 62 12.28 5.16 14.08
CA CYS A 62 11.10 5.97 13.79
C CYS A 62 11.16 7.33 14.50
N GLY A 63 12.17 7.56 15.35
CA GLY A 63 12.51 8.81 16.02
C GLY A 63 11.49 9.20 17.09
N GLN A 64 10.63 8.25 17.46
CA GLN A 64 9.43 8.51 18.24
C GLN A 64 9.46 7.61 19.47
N SER A 65 9.47 8.21 20.65
CA SER A 65 9.07 7.55 21.90
C SER A 65 7.59 7.19 21.80
N CYS A 66 7.32 6.07 21.13
CA CYS A 66 5.98 5.62 20.84
C CYS A 66 5.51 4.69 21.95
N GLU A 67 4.53 5.12 22.75
CA GLU A 67 3.89 4.28 23.78
C GLU A 67 3.22 3.03 23.19
N GLN A 68 2.90 3.07 21.89
CA GLN A 68 2.36 1.94 21.14
C GLN A 68 3.46 1.09 20.48
N TYR A 69 4.73 1.25 20.86
CA TYR A 69 5.78 0.40 20.32
C TYR A 69 5.55 -1.06 20.75
N MET A 70 5.44 -1.95 19.76
CA MET A 70 5.44 -3.39 19.97
C MET A 70 6.43 -4.05 19.01
N PRO A 71 7.33 -4.94 19.47
CA PRO A 71 8.28 -5.63 18.60
C PRO A 71 7.54 -6.63 17.69
N GLY A 72 7.81 -6.58 16.38
CA GLY A 72 7.10 -7.39 15.39
C GLY A 72 7.37 -8.89 15.47
N ASN A 73 8.55 -9.29 15.97
CA ASN A 73 8.98 -10.68 16.12
C ASN A 73 9.64 -10.93 17.50
N GLY A 74 9.27 -10.18 18.54
CA GLY A 74 9.94 -10.23 19.85
C GLY A 74 11.36 -9.65 19.90
N VAL A 75 11.90 -9.19 18.77
CA VAL A 75 13.22 -8.55 18.67
C VAL A 75 13.08 -7.02 18.74
N SER A 76 13.85 -6.40 19.63
CA SER A 76 13.95 -4.95 19.77
C SER A 76 14.49 -4.28 18.50
N GLY A 77 13.95 -3.11 18.15
CA GLY A 77 14.38 -2.32 16.98
C GLY A 77 13.54 -2.52 15.71
N VAL A 78 12.56 -3.44 15.70
CA VAL A 78 11.62 -3.58 14.58
C VAL A 78 10.18 -3.58 15.09
N CYS A 79 9.56 -2.40 15.07
CA CYS A 79 8.16 -2.24 15.46
C CYS A 79 7.19 -2.98 14.51
N ILE A 80 6.13 -3.59 15.04
CA ILE A 80 5.05 -4.26 14.28
C ILE A 80 4.27 -3.27 13.37
N HIS A 81 4.27 -2.00 13.74
CA HIS A 81 3.60 -0.93 13.00
C HIS A 81 4.38 -0.48 11.76
N ARG A 82 5.64 -0.89 11.64
CA ARG A 82 6.50 -0.64 10.48
C ARG A 82 5.96 -1.36 9.25
N LEU A 83 5.73 -0.61 8.19
CA LEU A 83 5.39 -1.11 6.86
C LEU A 83 6.42 -0.67 5.83
N PHE A 84 6.44 -1.41 4.72
CA PHE A 84 7.16 -0.97 3.52
C PHE A 84 6.46 0.23 2.91
N ILE A 85 7.24 1.18 2.40
CA ILE A 85 6.73 2.22 1.52
C ILE A 85 6.46 1.60 0.15
N TYR A 86 5.28 1.91 -0.36
CA TYR A 86 4.85 1.53 -1.69
C TYR A 86 4.79 2.79 -2.53
N ARG A 87 5.30 2.72 -3.77
CA ARG A 87 5.19 3.81 -4.73
C ARG A 87 4.42 3.35 -5.97
N PRO A 88 3.71 4.27 -6.65
CA PRO A 88 3.07 3.96 -7.92
C PRO A 88 4.12 3.47 -8.92
N PHE A 89 3.83 2.38 -9.63
CA PHE A 89 4.75 1.79 -10.61
C PHE A 89 4.24 1.95 -12.03
N ARG A 90 3.05 1.41 -12.33
CA ARG A 90 2.46 1.49 -13.68
C ARG A 90 0.96 1.64 -13.61
N LYS A 91 0.39 2.23 -14.66
CA LYS A 91 -1.04 2.41 -14.82
C LYS A 91 -1.67 1.08 -15.28
N VAL A 92 -2.78 0.72 -14.64
CA VAL A 92 -3.52 -0.51 -14.93
C VAL A 92 -5.02 -0.21 -14.99
N GLN A 93 -5.74 -1.01 -15.75
CA GLN A 93 -7.20 -0.97 -15.78
C GLN A 93 -7.73 -2.25 -15.15
N LEU A 94 -8.57 -2.08 -14.13
CA LEU A 94 -9.35 -3.14 -13.50
C LEU A 94 -10.74 -3.16 -14.13
N THR A 95 -11.22 -4.33 -14.53
CA THR A 95 -12.61 -4.55 -14.96
C THR A 95 -13.43 -5.11 -13.81
N ARG A 96 -14.75 -4.94 -13.86
CA ARG A 96 -15.69 -5.51 -12.88
C ARG A 96 -15.58 -7.03 -12.74
N SER A 97 -15.17 -7.73 -13.81
CA SER A 97 -14.86 -9.17 -13.80
C SER A 97 -13.55 -9.53 -13.08
N GLY A 98 -12.83 -8.56 -12.52
CA GLY A 98 -11.58 -8.76 -11.78
C GLY A 98 -10.34 -8.91 -12.67
N LYS A 99 -10.48 -8.70 -13.99
CA LYS A 99 -9.35 -8.75 -14.94
C LYS A 99 -8.55 -7.45 -14.86
N ILE A 100 -7.22 -7.58 -14.85
CA ILE A 100 -6.30 -6.44 -14.82
C ILE A 100 -5.56 -6.40 -16.15
N SER A 101 -5.56 -5.23 -16.79
CA SER A 101 -4.81 -4.97 -18.03
C SER A 101 -3.82 -3.83 -17.80
N ILE A 102 -2.60 -3.96 -18.32
CA ILE A 102 -1.59 -2.90 -18.23
C ILE A 102 -1.91 -1.85 -19.28
N LEU A 103 -2.00 -0.59 -18.87
CA LEU A 103 -2.12 0.53 -19.79
C LEU A 103 -0.71 0.99 -20.16
N LYS A 104 -0.44 1.09 -21.47
CA LYS A 104 0.82 1.61 -22.01
C LYS A 104 0.84 3.13 -21.95
#